data_AF-A0A7S1Q5Q5-F1
#
_entry.id   AF-A0A7S1Q5Q5-F1
#
_cell.length_a   1.000
_cell.length_b   1.000
_cell.length_c   1.000
_cell.angle_alpha   90.00
_cell.angle_beta   90.00
_cell.angle_gamma   90.00
#
_symmetry.space_group_name_H-M   'P 1'
#
loop_
_entity.id
_entity.type
_entity.pdbx_description
1 polymer ?
#
loop_
_entity_poly.entity_id
_entity_poly.type
_entity_poly.pdbx_seq_one_letter_code
_entity_poly.pdbx_strand_id
1 'polypeptide(L)'
;MEHVWLPQTRWLEARGLNPKASRSLLASLCSPRDRAVRSLVALDLRSSKVTDIPAVANVVRSCKGLRSLDLSNMRLRDAGARELIFSLLRDPTTGARSPHRELRSLALEENGLTPAVAGGLAELPLQLPLE
;
A
#
# COMPACT_ATOMS: atom_id res chain seq x y z
N MET A 1 11.97 -18.59 14.71
CA MET A 1 11.14 -17.82 15.66
C MET A 1 9.70 -18.18 15.37
N GLU A 2 9.04 -18.85 16.30
CA GLU A 2 7.63 -19.22 16.15
C GLU A 2 6.77 -17.99 16.44
N HIS A 3 6.07 -17.50 15.42
CA HIS A 3 5.08 -16.45 15.58
C HIS A 3 3.72 -17.10 15.84
N VAL A 4 3.30 -17.12 17.10
CA VAL A 4 1.93 -17.50 17.49
C VAL A 4 0.99 -16.36 17.06
N TRP A 5 -0.05 -16.64 16.27
CA TRP A 5 -1.04 -15.65 15.85
C TRP A 5 -2.49 -16.13 16.03
N LEU A 6 -3.34 -15.21 16.50
CA LEU A 6 -4.73 -15.41 16.94
C LEU A 6 -5.75 -15.52 15.76
N PRO A 7 -6.95 -16.10 15.96
CA PRO A 7 -7.79 -16.65 14.90
C PRO A 7 -8.71 -15.65 14.17
N GLN A 8 -8.30 -14.38 13.99
CA GLN A 8 -9.09 -13.38 13.23
C GLN A 8 -8.27 -12.55 12.21
N THR A 9 -7.11 -13.04 11.78
CA THR A 9 -6.17 -12.27 10.95
C THR A 9 -6.78 -11.86 9.60
N ARG A 10 -7.24 -10.61 9.51
CA ARG A 10 -7.52 -9.91 8.26
C ARG A 10 -6.21 -9.33 7.70
N TRP A 11 -5.22 -10.20 7.55
CA TRP A 11 -3.91 -9.90 6.96
C TRP A 11 -3.74 -10.75 5.71
N LEU A 12 -3.25 -10.13 4.64
CA LEU A 12 -2.82 -10.80 3.44
C LEU A 12 -1.31 -10.62 3.25
N GLU A 13 -0.59 -11.74 3.25
CA GLU A 13 0.81 -11.80 2.84
C GLU A 13 0.91 -12.40 1.44
N ALA A 14 1.47 -11.63 0.50
CA ALA A 14 1.62 -12.02 -0.88
C ALA A 14 2.97 -11.54 -1.43
N ARG A 15 4.03 -12.16 -0.89
CA ARG A 15 5.44 -11.87 -1.21
C ARG A 15 5.91 -12.60 -2.46
N GLY A 16 6.89 -12.02 -3.15
CA GLY A 16 7.57 -12.68 -4.28
C GLY A 16 6.68 -12.97 -5.49
N LEU A 17 5.52 -12.30 -5.60
CA LEU A 17 4.60 -12.54 -6.71
C LEU A 17 5.22 -12.14 -8.06
N ASN A 18 4.98 -12.95 -9.07
CA ASN A 18 5.26 -12.58 -10.45
C ASN A 18 4.25 -11.51 -10.94
N PRO A 19 4.54 -10.76 -12.02
CA PRO A 19 3.67 -9.67 -12.48
C PRO A 19 2.21 -10.06 -12.76
N LYS A 20 1.97 -11.28 -13.26
CA LYS A 20 0.62 -11.78 -13.54
C LYS A 20 -0.17 -12.00 -12.24
N ALA A 21 0.46 -12.67 -11.26
CA ALA A 21 -0.15 -12.92 -9.96
C ALA A 21 -0.39 -11.61 -9.19
N SER A 22 0.58 -10.70 -9.20
CA SER A 22 0.46 -9.36 -8.62
C SER A 22 -0.74 -8.61 -9.18
N ARG A 23 -0.89 -8.56 -10.51
CA ARG A 23 -2.02 -7.88 -11.16
C ARG A 23 -3.36 -8.52 -10.79
N SER A 24 -3.43 -9.84 -10.79
CA SER A 24 -4.67 -10.55 -10.43
C SER A 24 -5.08 -10.26 -8.98
N LEU A 25 -4.11 -10.22 -8.07
CA LEU A 25 -4.36 -9.90 -6.67
C LEU A 25 -4.85 -8.46 -6.53
N LEU A 26 -4.13 -7.48 -7.08
CA LEU A 26 -4.51 -6.08 -7.00
C LEU A 26 -5.90 -5.82 -7.60
N ALA A 27 -6.24 -6.48 -8.71
CA ALA A 27 -7.57 -6.39 -9.32
C ALA A 27 -8.68 -6.90 -8.39
N SER A 28 -8.43 -8.01 -7.66
CA SER A 28 -9.39 -8.53 -6.67
C SER A 28 -9.59 -7.57 -5.50
N LEU A 29 -8.51 -6.94 -5.02
CA LEU A 29 -8.51 -5.96 -3.93
C LEU A 29 -9.12 -4.61 -4.35
N CYS A 30 -9.18 -4.29 -5.64
CA CYS A 30 -9.77 -3.05 -6.14
C CYS A 30 -11.30 -3.08 -6.23
N SER A 31 -11.97 -4.19 -5.87
CA SER A 31 -13.43 -4.30 -5.93
C SER A 31 -14.08 -3.67 -4.69
N PRO A 32 -14.62 -2.43 -4.75
CA PRO A 32 -15.07 -1.67 -3.57
C PRO A 32 -16.33 -2.22 -2.91
N ARG A 33 -16.96 -3.25 -3.51
CA ARG A 33 -18.15 -3.93 -3.01
C ARG A 33 -17.83 -5.08 -2.04
N ASP A 34 -16.57 -5.50 -1.98
CA ASP A 34 -16.19 -6.61 -1.12
C ASP A 34 -15.93 -6.13 0.32
N ARG A 35 -16.74 -6.63 1.27
CA ARG A 35 -16.57 -6.33 2.71
C ARG A 35 -15.23 -6.86 3.22
N ALA A 36 -14.69 -7.92 2.62
CA ALA A 36 -13.41 -8.51 3.02
C ALA A 36 -12.25 -7.51 2.80
N VAL A 37 -12.24 -6.82 1.66
CA VAL A 37 -11.20 -5.82 1.32
C VAL A 37 -11.21 -4.65 2.29
N ARG A 38 -12.39 -4.11 2.63
CA ARG A 38 -12.52 -3.00 3.60
C ARG A 38 -12.08 -3.38 5.00
N SER A 39 -12.03 -4.69 5.26
CA SER A 39 -11.69 -5.25 6.54
C SER A 39 -10.22 -5.60 6.68
N LEU A 40 -9.46 -5.59 5.57
CA LEU A 40 -8.04 -5.88 5.56
C LEU A 40 -7.27 -4.86 6.42
N VAL A 41 -6.52 -5.37 7.39
CA VAL A 41 -5.75 -4.61 8.37
C VAL A 41 -4.29 -4.52 7.97
N ALA A 42 -3.74 -5.58 7.37
CA ALA A 42 -2.36 -5.61 6.92
C ALA A 42 -2.25 -6.19 5.52
N LEU A 43 -1.38 -5.60 4.71
CA LEU A 43 -1.04 -6.05 3.37
C LEU A 43 0.47 -6.04 3.21
N ASP A 44 1.02 -7.20 2.91
CA ASP A 44 2.45 -7.37 2.64
C ASP A 44 2.64 -7.84 1.20
N LEU A 45 3.26 -6.99 0.38
CA LEU A 45 3.62 -7.27 -1.01
C LEU A 45 5.14 -7.26 -1.22
N ARG A 46 5.92 -7.48 -0.15
CA ARG A 46 7.39 -7.40 -0.21
C ARG A 46 7.97 -8.29 -1.30
N SER A 47 8.95 -7.76 -2.02
CA SER A 47 9.65 -8.46 -3.11
C SER A 47 8.73 -8.92 -4.25
N SER A 48 7.48 -8.47 -4.31
CA SER A 48 6.57 -8.75 -5.42
C SER A 48 6.85 -7.82 -6.58
N LYS A 49 6.82 -8.37 -7.79
CA LYS A 49 6.99 -7.59 -9.03
C LYS A 49 5.66 -6.94 -9.38
N VAL A 50 5.36 -5.81 -8.75
CA VAL A 50 4.20 -4.98 -9.15
C VAL A 50 4.66 -3.99 -10.20
N THR A 51 4.12 -4.12 -11.40
CA THR A 51 4.41 -3.19 -12.51
C THR A 51 3.34 -2.10 -12.65
N ASP A 52 2.26 -2.20 -11.87
CA ASP A 52 1.06 -1.37 -11.99
C ASP A 52 0.87 -0.59 -10.68
N ILE A 53 1.57 0.54 -10.58
CA ILE A 53 1.48 1.45 -9.43
C ILE A 53 0.07 2.06 -9.30
N PRO A 54 -0.64 2.44 -10.39
CA PRO A 54 -2.03 2.87 -10.29
C PRO A 54 -2.93 1.84 -9.61
N ALA A 55 -2.70 0.55 -9.85
CA ALA A 55 -3.44 -0.51 -9.16
C ALA A 55 -3.15 -0.55 -7.65
N VAL A 56 -1.91 -0.31 -7.21
CA VAL A 56 -1.57 -0.20 -5.78
C VAL A 56 -2.30 0.98 -5.14
N ALA A 57 -2.32 2.14 -5.81
CA ALA A 57 -3.05 3.32 -5.36
C ALA A 57 -4.56 3.03 -5.16
N ASN A 58 -5.17 2.29 -6.08
CA ASN A 58 -6.57 1.89 -5.96
C ASN A 58 -6.84 0.90 -4.81
N VAL A 59 -5.89 0.01 -4.51
CA VAL A 59 -5.97 -0.88 -3.35
C VAL A 59 -5.93 -0.08 -2.05
N VAL A 60 -4.99 0.87 -1.92
CA VAL A 60 -4.91 1.77 -0.75
C VAL A 60 -6.24 2.50 -0.52
N ARG A 61 -6.93 2.93 -1.59
CA ARG A 61 -8.25 3.56 -1.47
C ARG A 61 -9.35 2.58 -1.03
N SER A 62 -9.30 1.36 -1.53
CA SER A 62 -10.35 0.34 -1.32
C SER A 62 -10.25 -0.28 0.08
N CYS A 63 -9.04 -0.46 0.59
CA CYS A 63 -8.74 -1.01 1.90
C CYS A 63 -8.77 0.05 3.00
N LYS A 64 -9.93 0.68 3.23
CA LYS A 64 -10.05 1.78 4.23
C LYS A 64 -9.67 1.42 5.66
N GLY A 65 -9.69 0.12 6.02
CA GLY A 65 -9.27 -0.40 7.32
C GLY A 65 -7.78 -0.72 7.42
N LEU A 66 -7.00 -0.49 6.36
CA LEU A 66 -5.59 -0.87 6.30
C LEU A 66 -4.76 -0.05 7.29
N ARG A 67 -4.03 -0.76 8.16
CA ARG A 67 -3.16 -0.17 9.18
C ARG A 67 -1.69 -0.39 8.88
N SER A 68 -1.35 -1.46 8.18
CA SER A 68 0.03 -1.76 7.78
C SER A 68 0.10 -2.09 6.29
N LEU A 69 1.03 -1.43 5.61
CA LEU A 69 1.33 -1.66 4.20
C LEU A 69 2.84 -1.82 4.02
N ASP A 70 3.25 -3.00 3.57
CA ASP A 70 4.65 -3.27 3.21
C ASP A 70 4.79 -3.42 1.70
N LEU A 71 5.54 -2.49 1.10
CA LEU A 71 5.89 -2.47 -0.32
C LEU A 71 7.41 -2.55 -0.54
N SER A 72 8.14 -3.13 0.41
CA SER A 72 9.60 -3.17 0.38
C SER A 72 10.12 -4.02 -0.77
N ASN A 73 11.26 -3.62 -1.33
CA ASN A 73 11.94 -4.32 -2.44
C ASN A 73 11.04 -4.55 -3.68
N MET A 74 10.18 -3.57 -3.99
CA MET A 74 9.29 -3.62 -5.17
C MET A 74 9.82 -2.83 -6.37
N ARG A 75 10.95 -2.13 -6.21
CA ARG A 75 11.56 -1.25 -7.22
C ARG A 75 10.61 -0.14 -7.69
N LEU A 76 9.84 0.44 -6.77
CA LEU A 76 8.91 1.55 -7.06
C LEU A 76 9.59 2.74 -7.75
N ARG A 77 10.86 3.02 -7.38
CA ARG A 77 11.60 4.24 -7.73
C ARG A 77 10.83 5.50 -7.33
N ASP A 78 11.41 6.67 -7.59
CA ASP A 78 10.78 7.94 -7.18
C ASP A 78 9.41 8.17 -7.85
N ALA A 79 9.23 7.70 -9.08
CA ALA A 79 7.95 7.86 -9.79
C ALA A 79 6.83 7.08 -9.07
N GLY A 80 7.07 5.80 -8.77
CA GLY A 80 6.08 4.97 -8.07
C GLY A 80 5.83 5.45 -6.63
N ALA A 81 6.88 5.91 -5.93
CA ALA A 81 6.71 6.46 -4.60
C ALA A 81 5.89 7.76 -4.58
N ARG A 82 6.08 8.67 -5.55
CA ARG A 82 5.26 9.88 -5.67
C ARG A 82 3.80 9.57 -5.94
N GLU A 83 3.52 8.58 -6.79
CA GLU A 83 2.16 8.15 -7.07
C GLU A 83 1.50 7.52 -5.83
N LEU A 84 2.25 6.70 -5.08
CA LEU A 84 1.79 6.16 -3.81
C LEU A 84 1.48 7.29 -2.81
N ILE A 85 2.40 8.25 -2.61
CA ILE A 85 2.20 9.42 -1.75
C ILE A 85 0.93 10.18 -2.18
N PHE A 86 0.77 10.41 -3.48
CA PHE A 86 -0.43 11.08 -4.01
C PHE A 86 -1.69 10.31 -3.63
N SER A 87 -1.72 8.98 -3.83
CA SER A 87 -2.88 8.14 -3.53
C SER A 87 -3.20 8.02 -2.04
N LEU A 88 -2.19 8.17 -1.18
CA LEU A 88 -2.36 8.17 0.27
C LEU A 88 -2.98 9.46 0.79
N LEU A 89 -2.79 10.57 0.08
CA LEU A 89 -3.22 11.92 0.49
C LEU A 89 -4.46 12.41 -0.27
N ARG A 90 -4.66 11.89 -1.48
CA ARG A 90 -5.66 12.35 -2.45
C ARG A 90 -6.33 11.18 -3.14
N ASP A 91 -7.54 11.43 -3.61
CA ASP A 91 -8.29 10.45 -4.36
C ASP A 91 -7.63 10.31 -5.75
N PRO A 92 -7.19 9.11 -6.17
CA PRO A 92 -6.46 8.92 -7.41
C PRO A 92 -7.31 9.19 -8.67
N THR A 93 -8.64 9.23 -8.57
CA THR A 93 -9.54 9.48 -9.70
C THR A 93 -9.93 10.95 -9.82
N THR A 94 -10.20 11.62 -8.70
CA THR A 94 -10.73 12.99 -8.65
C THR A 94 -9.69 14.03 -8.23
N GLY A 95 -8.54 13.60 -7.70
CA GLY A 95 -7.50 14.47 -7.15
C GLY A 95 -7.88 15.18 -5.84
N ALA A 96 -9.11 14.95 -5.35
CA ALA A 96 -9.62 15.58 -4.14
C ALA A 96 -8.83 15.12 -2.91
N ARG A 97 -8.57 16.04 -1.99
CA ARG A 97 -7.84 15.72 -0.74
C ARG A 97 -8.64 14.70 0.08
N SER A 98 -8.06 13.53 0.30
CA SER A 98 -8.69 12.42 1.03
C SER A 98 -7.63 11.52 1.68
N PRO A 99 -6.93 12.01 2.72
CA PRO A 99 -5.85 11.27 3.36
C PRO A 99 -6.35 9.96 4.00
N HIS A 100 -5.55 8.90 3.89
CA HIS A 100 -5.84 7.60 4.49
C HIS A 100 -5.90 7.71 6.02
N ARG A 101 -6.97 7.21 6.64
CA ARG A 101 -7.28 7.50 8.06
C ARG A 101 -6.83 6.43 9.05
N GLU A 102 -6.55 5.22 8.58
CA GLU A 102 -6.20 4.09 9.47
C GLU A 102 -4.73 3.66 9.32
N LEU A 103 -3.99 4.16 8.33
CA LEU A 103 -2.65 3.65 8.05
C LEU A 103 -1.68 4.13 9.13
N ARG A 104 -1.09 3.17 9.86
CA ARG A 104 -0.14 3.37 10.96
C ARG A 104 1.29 3.09 10.53
N SER A 105 1.49 2.12 9.65
CA SER A 105 2.81 1.68 9.21
C SER A 105 2.88 1.58 7.70
N LEU A 106 3.93 2.17 7.13
CA LEU A 106 4.26 2.13 5.71
C LEU A 106 5.74 1.79 5.54
N ALA A 107 6.03 0.64 4.94
CA ALA A 107 7.40 0.23 4.63
C ALA A 107 7.68 0.37 3.12
N LEU A 108 8.75 1.10 2.79
CA LEU A 108 9.20 1.39 1.43
C LEU A 108 10.70 1.05 1.23
N GLU A 109 11.25 0.20 2.09
CA GLU A 109 12.66 -0.17 2.06
C GLU A 109 13.07 -0.76 0.70
N GLU A 110 14.33 -0.57 0.31
CA GLU A 110 14.91 -1.17 -0.90
C GLU A 110 14.15 -0.88 -2.23
N ASN A 111 13.47 0.27 -2.33
CA ASN A 111 12.73 0.65 -3.55
C ASN A 111 13.52 1.47 -4.56
N GLY A 112 14.81 1.74 -4.31
CA GLY A 112 15.63 2.59 -5.17
C GLY A 112 15.17 4.05 -5.17
N LEU A 113 14.73 4.54 -4.00
CA LEU A 113 14.30 5.92 -3.80
C LEU A 113 15.53 6.83 -3.68
N THR A 114 15.46 8.01 -4.29
CA THR A 114 16.49 9.05 -4.20
C THR A 114 16.05 10.16 -3.24
N PRO A 115 16.94 11.08 -2.84
CA PRO A 115 16.57 12.24 -2.02
C PRO A 115 15.46 13.11 -2.64
N ALA A 116 15.21 13.02 -3.95
CA ALA A 116 14.20 13.81 -4.63
C ALA A 116 12.75 13.50 -4.18
N VAL A 117 12.50 12.36 -3.51
CA VAL A 117 11.18 12.02 -2.95
C VAL A 117 11.09 12.25 -1.44
N ALA A 118 12.20 12.59 -0.78
CA ALA A 118 12.28 12.72 0.68
C ALA A 118 11.28 13.74 1.24
N GLY A 119 11.10 14.89 0.58
CA GLY A 119 10.14 15.92 1.00
C GLY A 119 8.70 15.39 1.06
N GLY A 120 8.27 14.67 0.03
CA GLY A 120 6.91 14.08 0.00
C GLY A 120 6.72 12.99 1.04
N LEU A 121 7.75 12.18 1.31
CA LEU A 121 7.71 11.16 2.38
C LEU A 121 7.68 11.81 3.77
N ALA A 122 8.43 12.89 3.98
CA ALA A 122 8.47 13.61 5.25
C ALA A 122 7.13 14.29 5.59
N GLU A 123 6.29 14.60 4.59
CA GLU A 123 4.95 15.13 4.81
C GLU A 123 3.92 14.06 5.21
N LEU A 124 4.17 12.78 4.92
CA LEU A 124 3.20 11.71 5.20
C LEU A 124 2.80 11.64 6.68
N PRO A 125 3.73 11.64 7.66
CA PRO A 125 3.36 11.60 9.08
C PRO A 125 2.61 12.85 9.57
N LEU A 126 2.69 13.97 8.84
CA LEU A 126 1.94 15.19 9.17
C LEU A 126 0.46 15.10 8.75
N GLN A 127 0.14 14.20 7.80
CA GLN A 127 -1.19 14.10 7.20
C GLN A 127 -1.87 12.75 7.44
N LEU A 128 -1.08 11.73 7.77
CA LEU A 128 -1.50 10.37 8.07
C LEU A 128 -1.13 10.03 9.52
N PRO A 129 -1.89 9.15 10.18
CA PRO A 129 -1.60 8.73 11.56
C PRO A 129 -0.49 7.66 11.59
N LEU A 130 0.66 7.92 10.96
CA LEU A 130 1.79 6.99 11.00
C LEU A 130 2.43 7.02 12.40
N GLU A 131 2.82 5.84 12.89
CA GLU A 131 3.41 5.59 14.22
C GLU A 131 4.86 5.08 14.11
#